data_AF-A0A022Q8U2-F1
#
_entry.id   AF-A0A022Q8U2-F1
#
_cell.length_a   1.000
_cell.length_b   1.000
_cell.length_c   1.000
_cell.angle_alpha   90.00
_cell.angle_beta   90.00
_cell.angle_gamma   90.00
#
_symmetry.space_group_name_H-M   'P 1'
#
loop_
_entity.id
_entity.type
_entity.pdbx_description
1 polymer ?
#
loop_
_entity_poly.entity_id
_entity_poly.type
_entity_poly.pdbx_seq_one_letter_code
_entity_poly.pdbx_strand_id
1 'polypeptide(L)'
;MEAHSIKGKIRRNTSKDRRTAREWRPEISCKDESDVKQDGTMRWAMDRPRIPQTPSGWQRILRIRAEGGTKFADVYYVAPSNKRLRSMVELHRYIDEHPEYAQEGVSISQFSFQPPVPLDEKYSAKRRS
;
A
#
# COMPACT_ATOMS: atom_id res chain seq x y z
N MET A 1 7.87 -9.34 -26.21
CA MET A 1 7.38 -8.28 -25.30
C MET A 1 7.55 -8.77 -23.88
N GLU A 2 8.71 -8.51 -23.30
CA GLU A 2 9.09 -9.00 -21.98
C GLU A 2 8.67 -7.95 -20.95
N ALA A 3 7.61 -8.23 -20.20
CA ALA A 3 7.17 -7.37 -19.11
C ALA A 3 8.13 -7.58 -17.94
N HIS A 4 9.13 -6.72 -17.81
CA HIS A 4 9.98 -6.67 -16.63
C HIS A 4 9.11 -6.35 -15.41
N SER A 5 8.84 -7.38 -14.63
CA SER A 5 8.14 -7.27 -13.35
C SER A 5 9.01 -6.50 -12.38
N ILE A 6 8.80 -5.18 -12.30
CA ILE A 6 9.41 -4.35 -11.27
C ILE A 6 8.77 -4.82 -9.96
N LYS A 7 9.51 -5.67 -9.22
CA LYS A 7 9.17 -6.06 -7.85
C LYS A 7 9.28 -4.82 -6.97
N GLY A 8 8.25 -3.98 -7.00
CA GLY A 8 8.11 -2.82 -6.13
C GLY A 8 7.99 -3.30 -4.69
N LYS A 9 9.11 -3.30 -3.96
CA LYS A 9 9.15 -3.62 -2.53
C LYS A 9 8.61 -2.40 -1.79
N ILE A 10 7.29 -2.30 -1.65
CA ILE A 10 6.66 -1.28 -0.83
C ILE A 10 7.01 -1.60 0.62
N ARG A 11 8.05 -0.92 1.15
CA ARG A 11 8.35 -0.97 2.58
C ARG A 11 7.23 -0.22 3.29
N ARG A 12 6.46 -0.94 4.12
CA ARG A 12 5.52 -0.32 5.06
C ARG A 12 6.32 0.58 5.99
N ASN A 13 6.17 1.90 5.86
CA ASN A 13 6.69 2.83 6.85
C ASN A 13 5.78 2.75 8.08
N THR A 14 6.05 1.81 8.97
CA THR A 14 5.60 1.98 10.36
C THR A 14 6.44 3.12 10.92
N SER A 15 5.83 4.27 11.23
CA SER A 15 6.50 5.30 12.02
C SER A 15 6.86 4.68 13.37
N LYS A 16 8.09 4.14 13.49
CA LYS A 16 8.61 3.67 14.76
C LYS A 16 8.93 4.90 15.59
N ASP A 17 8.43 4.92 16.82
CA ASP A 17 8.79 5.94 17.81
C ASP A 17 10.32 6.01 17.98
N ARG A 18 10.84 7.19 18.33
CA ARG A 18 12.29 7.45 18.48
C ARG A 18 12.96 6.46 19.42
N ARG A 19 12.22 5.99 20.44
CA ARG A 19 12.70 5.02 21.42
C ARG A 19 12.91 3.64 20.78
N THR A 20 11.97 3.21 19.95
CA THR A 20 12.03 1.93 19.23
C THR A 20 13.08 1.95 18.11
N ALA A 21 13.38 3.09 17.50
CA ALA A 21 14.44 3.19 16.49
C ALA A 21 15.84 2.85 17.05
N ARG A 22 16.16 3.32 18.27
CA ARG A 22 17.43 3.04 18.98
C ARG A 22 17.62 1.57 19.32
N GLU A 23 16.56 0.79 19.46
CA GLU A 23 16.65 -0.66 19.74
C GLU A 23 17.13 -1.46 18.52
N TRP A 24 16.90 -0.96 17.31
CA TRP A 24 17.27 -1.66 16.06
C TRP A 24 18.66 -1.26 15.54
N ARG A 25 19.05 0.00 15.72
CA ARG A 25 20.40 0.52 15.46
C ARG A 25 20.73 1.67 16.42
N PRO A 26 21.37 1.39 17.57
CA PRO A 26 21.65 2.41 18.57
C PRO A 26 22.68 3.44 18.12
N GLU A 27 23.56 3.08 17.18
CA GLU A 27 24.58 3.97 16.62
C GLU A 27 24.06 4.97 15.57
N ILE A 28 22.83 4.82 15.08
CA ILE A 28 22.31 5.70 14.02
C ILE A 28 21.82 7.04 14.61
N SER A 29 22.40 8.13 14.12
CA SER A 29 22.09 9.51 14.45
C SER A 29 21.18 10.12 13.39
N CYS A 30 20.37 11.12 13.76
CA CYS A 30 19.60 11.91 12.79
C CYS A 30 20.49 12.71 11.81
N LYS A 31 21.81 12.73 12.03
CA LYS A 31 22.80 13.35 11.13
C LYS A 31 23.40 12.37 10.13
N ASP A 32 23.16 11.07 10.29
CA ASP A 32 23.66 10.07 9.35
C ASP A 32 22.84 10.12 8.07
N GLU A 33 23.51 9.92 6.93
CA GLU A 33 22.84 9.88 5.65
C GLU A 33 21.82 8.73 5.61
N SER A 34 20.67 8.97 4.98
CA SER A 34 19.68 7.92 4.81
C SER A 34 20.21 6.82 3.89
N ASP A 35 20.01 5.57 4.29
CA ASP A 35 20.30 4.37 3.47
C ASP A 35 19.56 4.39 2.11
N VAL A 36 18.58 5.27 1.94
CA VAL A 36 17.81 5.44 0.72
C VAL A 36 17.85 6.90 0.30
N LYS A 37 18.32 7.15 -0.92
CA LYS A 37 18.32 8.48 -1.54
C LYS A 37 17.24 8.52 -2.63
N GLN A 38 16.61 9.68 -2.83
CA GLN A 38 15.72 9.88 -3.98
C GLN A 38 16.57 10.12 -5.23
N ASP A 39 17.12 9.06 -5.80
CA ASP A 39 18.02 9.08 -6.95
C ASP A 39 17.30 8.92 -8.30
N GLY A 40 15.97 8.93 -8.30
CA GLY A 40 15.13 8.72 -9.49
C GLY A 40 14.96 7.27 -9.92
N THR A 41 15.64 6.31 -9.30
CA THR A 41 15.46 4.88 -9.59
C THR A 41 14.24 4.28 -8.88
N MET A 42 13.86 4.87 -7.74
CA MET A 42 12.71 4.46 -6.93
C MET A 42 11.56 5.46 -7.02
N ARG A 43 10.35 4.95 -7.28
CA ARG A 43 9.11 5.75 -7.16
C ARG A 43 8.64 5.77 -5.72
N TRP A 44 8.36 6.98 -5.24
CA TRP A 44 7.89 7.22 -3.87
C TRP A 44 6.40 7.49 -3.87
N ALA A 45 5.69 6.80 -2.99
CA ALA A 45 4.28 7.05 -2.75
C ALA A 45 3.96 6.84 -1.27
N MET A 46 3.05 7.65 -0.75
CA MET A 46 2.59 7.56 0.63
C MET A 46 1.10 7.26 0.66
N ASP A 47 0.73 6.32 1.52
CA ASP A 47 -0.67 6.12 1.87
C ASP A 47 -1.22 7.39 2.53
N ARG A 48 -2.47 7.73 2.22
CA ARG A 48 -3.15 8.84 2.92
C ARG A 48 -3.25 8.50 4.42
N PRO A 49 -3.25 9.50 5.31
CA PRO A 49 -3.54 9.25 6.71
C PRO A 49 -4.90 8.55 6.83
N ARG A 50 -5.00 7.60 7.77
CA ARG A 50 -6.17 6.74 8.04
C ARG A 50 -6.37 5.55 7.09
N ILE A 51 -5.32 5.00 6.48
CA ILE A 51 -5.40 3.63 5.97
C ILE A 51 -5.47 2.66 7.16
N PRO A 52 -6.55 1.88 7.31
CA PRO A 52 -6.69 0.95 8.42
C PRO A 52 -5.66 -0.17 8.37
N GLN A 53 -5.37 -0.78 9.52
CA GLN A 53 -4.63 -2.03 9.53
C GLN A 53 -5.49 -3.14 8.92
N THR A 54 -4.89 -3.88 7.98
CA THR A 54 -5.53 -5.01 7.33
C THR A 54 -5.86 -6.10 8.36
N PRO A 55 -7.06 -6.73 8.31
CA PRO A 55 -7.41 -7.81 9.21
C PRO A 55 -6.45 -9.00 9.12
N SER A 56 -6.40 -9.82 10.17
CA SER A 56 -5.57 -11.04 10.17
C SER A 56 -5.95 -11.98 9.04
N GLY A 57 -4.95 -12.58 8.37
CA GLY A 57 -5.17 -13.48 7.23
C GLY A 57 -5.49 -12.78 5.90
N TRP A 58 -5.78 -11.48 5.92
CA TRP A 58 -6.02 -10.69 4.71
C TRP A 58 -4.74 -9.99 4.24
N GLN A 59 -4.62 -9.77 2.93
CA GLN A 59 -3.48 -9.09 2.34
C GLN A 59 -3.92 -7.92 1.46
N ARG A 60 -3.43 -6.70 1.75
CA ARG A 60 -3.58 -5.53 0.88
C ARG A 60 -2.44 -5.52 -0.15
N ILE A 61 -2.78 -5.60 -1.44
CA ILE A 61 -1.83 -5.63 -2.55
C ILE A 61 -1.99 -4.37 -3.41
N LEU A 62 -0.88 -3.73 -3.74
CA LEU A 62 -0.82 -2.57 -4.62
C LEU A 62 -0.21 -2.97 -5.97
N ARG A 63 -0.91 -2.64 -7.06
CA ARG A 63 -0.40 -2.79 -8.42
C ARG A 63 -0.12 -1.42 -9.02
N ILE A 64 1.15 -1.05 -9.08
CA ILE A 64 1.59 0.24 -9.66
C ILE A 64 1.27 0.24 -11.17
N ARG A 65 0.73 1.36 -11.65
CA ARG A 65 0.41 1.57 -13.07
C ARG A 65 1.60 2.19 -13.81
N ALA A 66 1.51 2.22 -15.15
CA ALA A 66 2.44 3.01 -15.95
C ALA A 66 2.21 4.51 -15.73
N GLU A 67 3.25 5.31 -15.97
CA GLU A 67 3.20 6.77 -15.93
C GLU A 67 2.21 7.33 -16.95
N GLY A 68 1.62 8.50 -16.66
CA GLY A 68 0.64 9.15 -17.54
C GLY A 68 -0.82 8.68 -17.38
N GLY A 69 -1.09 7.73 -16.49
CA GLY A 69 -2.44 7.31 -16.13
C GLY A 69 -3.14 8.23 -15.12
N THR A 70 -4.47 8.10 -14.98
CA THR A 70 -5.26 8.88 -14.00
C THR A 70 -5.12 8.42 -12.55
N LYS A 71 -4.47 7.27 -12.31
CA LYS A 71 -4.28 6.66 -10.99
C LYS A 71 -2.88 6.08 -10.89
N PHE A 72 -2.27 6.25 -9.72
CA PHE A 72 -0.93 5.73 -9.43
C PHE A 72 -0.88 4.20 -9.34
N ALA A 73 -1.85 3.60 -8.65
CA ALA A 73 -1.94 2.16 -8.47
C ALA A 73 -3.39 1.71 -8.41
N ASP A 74 -3.61 0.42 -8.69
CA ASP A 74 -4.82 -0.29 -8.31
C ASP A 74 -4.59 -0.97 -6.95
N VAL A 75 -5.62 -0.99 -6.09
CA VAL A 75 -5.58 -1.63 -4.77
C VAL A 75 -6.44 -2.88 -4.80
N TYR A 76 -5.91 -3.97 -4.25
CA TYR A 76 -6.63 -5.22 -4.08
C TYR A 76 -6.52 -5.70 -2.64
N TYR A 77 -7.53 -6.44 -2.20
CA TYR A 77 -7.41 -7.29 -1.01
C TYR A 77 -7.49 -8.75 -1.44
N VAL A 78 -6.67 -9.58 -0.83
CA VAL A 78 -6.74 -11.04 -0.97
C VAL A 78 -7.26 -11.59 0.35
N ALA A 79 -8.38 -12.29 0.28
CA ALA A 79 -8.99 -13.00 1.40
C ALA A 79 -8.17 -14.24 1.77
N PRO A 80 -8.34 -14.80 2.98
CA PRO A 80 -7.74 -16.08 3.37
C PRO A 80 -8.04 -17.22 2.39
N SER A 81 -9.19 -17.17 1.71
CA SER A 81 -9.60 -18.07 0.63
C SER A 81 -8.84 -17.89 -0.69
N ASN A 82 -7.86 -16.97 -0.75
CA ASN A 82 -7.18 -16.49 -1.96
C ASN A 82 -8.09 -15.75 -2.96
N LYS A 83 -9.33 -15.40 -2.59
CA LYS A 83 -10.18 -14.55 -3.42
C LYS A 83 -9.62 -13.13 -3.45
N ARG A 84 -9.42 -12.59 -4.66
CA ARG A 84 -8.98 -11.19 -4.86
C ARG A 84 -10.19 -10.28 -5.07
N LEU A 85 -10.30 -9.27 -4.21
CA LEU A 85 -11.32 -8.23 -4.25
C LEU A 85 -10.70 -6.90 -4.71
N ARG A 86 -11.46 -6.11 -5.47
CA ARG A 86 -11.01 -4.85 -6.09
C ARG A 86 -11.85 -3.62 -5.73
N SER A 87 -12.89 -3.77 -4.89
CA SER A 87 -13.72 -2.64 -4.45
C SER A 87 -14.44 -2.93 -3.14
N MET A 88 -14.96 -1.87 -2.52
CA MET A 88 -15.84 -1.98 -1.35
C MET A 88 -17.11 -2.77 -1.68
N VAL A 89 -17.72 -2.55 -2.84
CA VAL A 89 -18.95 -3.26 -3.25
C VAL A 89 -18.70 -4.76 -3.35
N GLU A 90 -17.57 -5.16 -3.92
CA GLU A 90 -17.21 -6.58 -4.01
C GLU A 90 -16.92 -7.17 -2.63
N LEU A 91 -16.27 -6.39 -1.74
CA LEU A 91 -16.04 -6.78 -0.36
C LEU A 91 -17.34 -6.99 0.42
N HIS A 92 -18.29 -6.05 0.33
CA HIS A 92 -19.59 -6.18 1.00
C HIS A 92 -20.29 -7.48 0.59
N ARG A 93 -20.45 -7.69 -0.72
CA ARG A 93 -21.06 -8.93 -1.22
C ARG A 93 -20.31 -10.17 -0.74
N TYR A 94 -18.97 -10.13 -0.76
CA TYR A 94 -18.17 -11.26 -0.32
C TYR A 94 -18.35 -11.56 1.18
N ILE A 95 -18.43 -10.55 2.05
CA ILE A 95 -18.69 -10.76 3.48
C ILE A 95 -20.13 -11.25 3.72
N ASP A 96 -21.10 -10.78 2.94
CA ASP A 96 -22.50 -11.23 3.04
C ASP A 96 -22.65 -12.71 2.63
N GLU A 97 -21.89 -13.16 1.61
CA GLU A 97 -21.82 -14.57 1.17
C GLU A 97 -21.01 -15.45 2.14
N HIS A 98 -20.14 -14.85 2.96
CA HIS A 98 -19.21 -15.52 3.87
C HIS A 98 -19.29 -14.95 5.30
N PRO A 99 -20.39 -15.20 6.03
CA PRO A 99 -20.64 -14.62 7.34
C PRO A 99 -19.61 -15.06 8.40
N GLU A 100 -18.85 -16.13 8.16
CA GLU A 100 -17.76 -16.58 9.04
C GLU A 100 -16.73 -15.47 9.33
N TYR A 101 -16.40 -14.64 8.34
CA TYR A 101 -15.43 -13.56 8.55
C TYR A 101 -15.97 -12.47 9.46
N ALA A 102 -17.27 -12.16 9.39
CA ALA A 102 -17.91 -11.22 10.30
C ALA A 102 -17.90 -11.76 11.75
N GLN A 103 -18.09 -13.07 11.94
CA GLN A 103 -18.01 -13.72 13.25
C GLN A 103 -16.57 -13.74 13.81
N GLU A 104 -15.57 -13.85 12.94
CA GLU A 104 -14.14 -13.71 13.30
C GLU A 104 -13.73 -12.26 13.60
N GLY A 105 -14.67 -11.31 13.55
CA GLY A 105 -14.44 -9.90 13.89
C GLY A 105 -13.86 -9.07 12.76
N VAL A 106 -13.91 -9.56 11.51
CA VAL A 106 -13.54 -8.76 10.34
C VAL A 106 -14.54 -7.63 10.16
N SER A 107 -14.07 -6.39 10.35
CA SER A 107 -14.88 -5.20 10.12
C SER A 107 -14.57 -4.57 8.76
N ILE A 108 -15.62 -4.13 8.07
CA ILE A 108 -15.53 -3.43 6.78
C ILE A 108 -14.70 -2.15 6.90
N SER A 109 -14.69 -1.51 8.07
CA SER A 109 -13.88 -0.32 8.32
C SER A 109 -12.37 -0.58 8.29
N GLN A 110 -11.93 -1.83 8.28
CA GLN A 110 -10.52 -2.22 8.17
C GLN A 110 -10.04 -2.28 6.70
N PHE A 111 -10.90 -1.98 5.74
CA PHE A 111 -10.59 -2.02 4.32
C PHE A 111 -10.63 -0.63 3.70
N SER A 112 -9.60 -0.32 2.91
CA SER A 112 -9.55 0.87 2.08
C SER A 112 -8.91 0.55 0.72
N PHE A 113 -9.67 0.81 -0.34
CA PHE A 113 -9.23 0.68 -1.73
C PHE A 113 -8.65 1.99 -2.29
N GLN A 114 -8.36 2.98 -1.43
CA GLN A 114 -7.69 4.20 -1.86
C GLN A 114 -6.23 3.90 -2.23
N PRO A 115 -5.78 4.30 -3.43
CA PRO A 115 -4.39 4.13 -3.83
C PRO A 115 -3.49 5.13 -3.07
N PRO A 116 -2.22 4.77 -2.84
CA PRO A 116 -1.25 5.71 -2.29
C PRO A 116 -1.04 6.88 -3.26
N VAL A 117 -0.69 8.03 -2.72
CA VAL A 117 -0.43 9.26 -3.46
C VAL A 117 1.05 9.30 -3.82
N PRO A 118 1.41 9.44 -5.11
CA PRO A 118 2.81 9.60 -5.49
C PRO A 118 3.36 10.90 -4.91
N LEU A 119 4.63 10.87 -4.48
CA LEU A 119 5.32 12.05 -3.98
C LEU A 119 5.76 12.98 -5.13
N ASP A 120 5.95 12.41 -6.33
CA ASP A 120 6.27 13.19 -7.53
C ASP A 120 4.98 13.75 -8.16
N GLU A 121 4.84 15.07 -8.13
CA GLU A 121 3.72 15.82 -8.71
C GLU A 121 3.61 15.61 -10.23
N LYS A 122 4.73 15.36 -10.92
CA LYS A 122 4.78 15.13 -12.37
C LYS A 122 4.17 13.80 -12.79
N TYR A 123 3.99 12.85 -11.86
CA TYR A 123 3.41 11.54 -12.17
C TYR A 123 1.93 11.63 -12.58
N SER A 124 1.17 12.51 -11.92
CA SER A 124 -0.26 12.73 -12.15
C SER A 124 -0.57 13.79 -13.20
N ALA A 125 0.46 14.47 -13.73
CA ALA A 125 0.27 15.47 -14.76
C ALA A 125 -0.16 14.77 -16.06
N LYS A 126 -1.45 14.89 -16.40
CA LYS A 126 -1.94 14.62 -17.76
C LYS A 126 -1.03 15.38 -18.72
N ARG A 127 -0.22 14.66 -19.52
CA ARG A 127 0.30 15.24 -20.76
C ARG A 127 -0.91 15.49 -21.64
N ARG A 128 -1.37 16.75 -21.71
CA ARG A 128 -2.23 17.18 -22.81
C ARG A 128 -1.36 17.10 -24.05
N SER A 129 -1.56 16.05 -24.85
CA SER A 129 -1.07 15.99 -26.22
C SER A 129 -1.87 16.96 -27.08
#